data_AF-A0A2V9QDQ2-F1
#
_entry.id   AF-A0A2V9QDQ2-F1
#
_cell.length_a   1.000
_cell.length_b   1.000
_cell.length_c   1.000
_cell.angle_alpha   90.00
_cell.angle_beta   90.00
_cell.angle_gamma   90.00
#
_symmetry.space_group_name_H-M   'P 1'
#
loop_
_entity.id
_entity.type
_entity.pdbx_description
1 polymer ?
#
loop_
_entity_poly.entity_id
_entity_poly.type
_entity_poly.pdbx_seq_one_letter_code
_entity_poly.pdbx_strand_id
1 'polypeptide(L)'
;MNKVVANSEDAIRDVPDGSTIMIGGFGLCGIPENLIRALARKGTKNLTTISNNVGVDGYGMGLLLAAGHIHRHIGSYVGENKLLEQMVLEKKID
;
A
#
# COMPACT_ATOMS: atom_id res chain seq x y z
N MET A 1 -6.37 -22.46 18.67
CA MET A 1 -5.90 -21.07 18.85
C MET A 1 -6.77 -20.18 17.98
N ASN A 2 -7.40 -19.15 18.55
CA ASN A 2 -8.19 -18.17 17.81
C ASN A 2 -7.27 -16.98 17.41
N LYS A 3 -7.20 -16.65 16.11
CA LYS A 3 -6.42 -15.52 15.57
C LYS A 3 -7.29 -14.40 15.02
N VAL A 4 -8.60 -14.47 15.24
CA VAL A 4 -9.54 -13.42 14.83
C VAL A 4 -9.33 -12.19 15.73
N VAL A 5 -9.20 -11.02 15.12
CA VAL A 5 -9.16 -9.72 15.78
C VAL A 5 -10.45 -8.95 15.49
N ALA A 6 -10.76 -7.91 16.27
CA ALA A 6 -12.07 -7.26 16.20
C ALA A 6 -12.29 -6.45 14.93
N ASN A 7 -11.23 -5.85 14.35
CA ASN A 7 -11.30 -5.02 13.16
C ASN A 7 -9.93 -4.94 12.45
N SER A 8 -9.88 -4.18 11.34
CA SER A 8 -8.66 -4.01 10.54
C SER A 8 -7.60 -3.18 11.24
N GLU A 9 -7.98 -2.20 12.06
CA GLU A 9 -7.06 -1.37 12.84
C GLU A 9 -6.28 -2.22 13.86
N ASP A 10 -6.95 -3.13 14.55
CA ASP A 10 -6.33 -4.07 15.47
C ASP A 10 -5.37 -5.02 14.76
N ALA A 11 -5.69 -5.41 13.53
CA ALA A 11 -4.87 -6.32 12.72
C ALA A 11 -3.53 -5.70 12.29
N ILE A 12 -3.44 -4.36 12.23
CA ILE A 12 -2.24 -3.64 11.75
C ILE A 12 -1.56 -2.82 12.85
N ARG A 13 -2.01 -2.93 14.10
CA ARG A 13 -1.62 -2.02 15.20
C ARG A 13 -0.11 -1.95 15.42
N ASP A 14 0.58 -3.04 15.17
CA ASP A 14 2.00 -3.28 15.39
C ASP A 14 2.86 -3.05 14.14
N VAL A 15 2.32 -2.50 13.06
CA VAL A 15 3.09 -2.10 11.87
C VAL A 15 3.76 -0.73 12.10
N PRO A 16 5.08 -0.64 12.34
CA PRO A 16 5.77 0.63 12.50
C PRO A 16 6.06 1.33 11.17
N ASP A 17 6.41 2.61 11.24
CA ASP A 17 7.02 3.33 10.10
C ASP A 17 8.28 2.60 9.62
N GLY A 18 8.57 2.67 8.32
CA GLY A 18 9.73 1.99 7.75
C GLY A 18 9.53 0.49 7.47
N SER A 19 8.34 -0.05 7.74
CA SER A 19 8.05 -1.47 7.49
C SER A 19 8.12 -1.84 6.01
N THR A 20 8.60 -3.05 5.74
CA THR A 20 8.44 -3.72 4.43
C THR A 20 7.21 -4.62 4.47
N ILE A 21 6.25 -4.36 3.57
CA ILE A 21 4.96 -5.06 3.55
C ILE A 21 4.72 -5.65 2.17
N MET A 22 4.34 -6.92 2.12
CA MET A 22 3.88 -7.58 0.90
C MET A 22 2.35 -7.57 0.85
N ILE A 23 1.78 -7.18 -0.29
CA ILE A 23 0.35 -7.00 -0.48
C ILE A 23 -0.12 -7.87 -1.65
N GLY A 24 -1.10 -8.73 -1.39
CA GLY A 24 -1.72 -9.58 -2.40
C GLY A 24 -2.63 -8.79 -3.36
N GLY A 25 -2.88 -9.38 -4.52
CA GLY A 25 -3.82 -8.90 -5.53
C GLY A 25 -3.20 -8.71 -6.91
N PHE A 26 -4.06 -8.66 -7.93
CA PHE A 26 -3.72 -8.38 -9.32
C PHE A 26 -4.61 -7.27 -9.85
N GLY A 27 -4.03 -6.08 -10.05
CA GLY A 27 -4.82 -4.87 -10.28
C GLY A 27 -5.66 -4.59 -9.03
N LEU A 28 -6.98 -4.62 -9.19
CA LEU A 28 -7.92 -4.44 -8.08
C LEU A 28 -8.52 -5.76 -7.58
N CYS A 29 -8.19 -6.89 -8.21
CA CYS A 29 -8.74 -8.18 -7.81
C CYS A 29 -7.91 -8.80 -6.67
N GLY A 30 -8.57 -9.23 -5.60
CA GLY A 30 -7.94 -9.95 -4.48
C GLY A 30 -7.08 -9.08 -3.56
N ILE A 31 -7.24 -7.75 -3.60
CA ILE A 31 -6.53 -6.83 -2.70
C ILE A 31 -7.16 -6.81 -1.30
N PRO A 32 -6.36 -6.64 -0.23
CA PRO A 32 -6.87 -6.55 1.14
C PRO A 32 -7.40 -5.15 1.46
N GLU A 33 -8.52 -4.74 0.82
CA GLU A 33 -9.02 -3.37 0.84
C GLU A 33 -9.16 -2.76 2.24
N ASN A 34 -9.73 -3.51 3.19
CA ASN A 34 -9.96 -3.00 4.54
C ASN A 34 -8.64 -2.74 5.29
N LEU A 35 -7.63 -3.59 5.10
CA LEU A 35 -6.31 -3.41 5.71
C LEU A 35 -5.56 -2.23 5.06
N ILE A 36 -5.68 -2.05 3.75
CA ILE A 36 -5.10 -0.90 3.04
C ILE A 36 -5.72 0.40 3.55
N ARG A 37 -7.05 0.46 3.67
CA ARG A 37 -7.74 1.64 4.24
C ARG A 37 -7.36 1.88 5.70
N ALA A 38 -7.21 0.82 6.50
CA ALA A 38 -6.75 0.94 7.88
C ALA A 38 -5.31 1.49 7.97
N LEU A 39 -4.39 1.02 7.12
CA LEU A 39 -3.02 1.55 7.04
C LEU A 39 -3.01 3.02 6.62
N ALA A 40 -3.87 3.40 5.67
CA ALA A 40 -4.02 4.78 5.23
C ALA A 40 -4.51 5.67 6.38
N ARG A 41 -5.50 5.21 7.17
CA ARG A 41 -5.98 5.93 8.36
C ARG A 41 -4.95 5.99 9.48
N LYS A 42 -4.23 4.90 9.74
CA LYS A 42 -3.19 4.82 10.79
C LYS A 42 -2.08 5.84 10.56
N GLY A 43 -1.79 6.19 9.30
CA GLY A 43 -0.80 7.21 8.98
C GLY A 43 0.63 6.68 8.90
N THR A 44 0.85 5.36 8.92
CA THR A 44 2.19 4.75 8.86
C THR A 44 2.93 5.20 7.61
N LYS A 45 4.17 5.68 7.78
CA LYS A 45 5.00 6.28 6.72
C LYS A 45 6.23 5.45 6.39
N ASN A 46 6.94 5.88 5.35
CA ASN A 46 8.21 5.31 4.89
C ASN A 46 8.13 3.83 4.57
N LEU A 47 6.98 3.36 4.08
CA LEU A 47 6.76 1.95 3.77
C LEU A 47 7.54 1.53 2.53
N THR A 48 8.14 0.36 2.59
CA THR A 48 8.55 -0.39 1.39
C THR A 48 7.44 -1.38 1.07
N THR A 49 6.90 -1.34 -0.14
CA THR A 49 5.76 -2.17 -0.53
C THR A 49 6.15 -3.17 -1.61
N ILE A 50 5.62 -4.39 -1.54
CA ILE A 50 5.85 -5.43 -2.53
C ILE A 50 4.50 -5.94 -3.03
N SER A 51 4.18 -5.71 -4.30
CA SER A 51 2.96 -6.23 -4.94
C SER A 51 3.09 -6.21 -6.46
N ASN A 52 2.19 -6.88 -7.18
CA ASN A 52 2.22 -6.86 -8.65
C ASN A 52 2.11 -5.44 -9.22
N ASN A 53 1.22 -4.62 -8.65
CA ASN A 53 1.05 -3.20 -8.95
C ASN A 53 0.54 -2.43 -7.72
N VAL A 54 0.43 -1.11 -7.82
CA VAL A 54 -0.05 -0.21 -6.75
C VAL A 54 -1.56 0.07 -6.87
N GLY A 55 -2.30 -0.70 -7.69
CA GLY A 55 -3.69 -0.36 -8.03
C GLY A 55 -3.78 0.95 -8.82
N VAL A 56 -4.93 1.61 -8.76
CA VAL A 56 -5.20 2.83 -9.56
C VAL A 56 -5.25 4.08 -8.68
N ASP A 57 -5.25 5.27 -9.29
CA ASP A 57 -5.39 6.53 -8.56
C ASP A 57 -6.64 6.53 -7.64
N GLY A 58 -6.43 6.72 -6.34
CA GLY A 58 -7.51 6.77 -5.35
C GLY A 58 -8.13 5.43 -4.94
N TYR A 59 -7.61 4.28 -5.40
CA TYR A 59 -8.12 2.96 -4.99
C TYR A 59 -7.01 1.92 -4.80
N GLY A 60 -7.23 0.94 -3.91
CA GLY A 60 -6.19 -0.01 -3.51
C GLY A 60 -4.98 0.72 -2.91
N MET A 61 -3.77 0.27 -3.26
CA MET A 61 -2.53 0.87 -2.74
C MET A 61 -2.31 2.31 -3.23
N GLY A 62 -3.03 2.77 -4.27
CA GLY A 62 -3.02 4.16 -4.72
C GLY A 62 -3.45 5.16 -3.65
N LEU A 63 -4.24 4.72 -2.66
CA LEU A 63 -4.57 5.51 -1.47
C LEU A 63 -3.33 5.82 -0.62
N LEU A 64 -2.48 4.81 -0.40
CA LEU A 64 -1.24 4.95 0.38
C LEU A 64 -0.20 5.77 -0.39
N LEU A 65 -0.13 5.57 -1.70
CA LEU A 65 0.74 6.35 -2.57
C LEU A 65 0.38 7.85 -2.52
N ALA A 66 -0.89 8.19 -2.78
CA ALA A 66 -1.37 9.57 -2.76
C ALA A 66 -1.20 10.25 -1.40
N ALA A 67 -1.29 9.50 -0.31
CA ALA A 67 -1.07 10.01 1.04
C ALA A 67 0.42 10.13 1.42
N GLY A 68 1.35 9.73 0.54
CA GLY A 68 2.80 9.76 0.79
C GLY A 68 3.26 8.75 1.84
N HIS A 69 2.59 7.60 1.94
CA HIS A 69 2.96 6.55 2.92
C HIS A 69 4.08 5.65 2.40
N ILE A 70 4.23 5.57 1.07
CA ILE A 70 5.15 4.67 0.39
C ILE A 70 6.43 5.41 0.03
N HIS A 71 7.56 4.93 0.54
CA HIS A 71 8.89 5.41 0.17
C HIS A 71 9.49 4.62 -1.00
N ARG A 72 9.20 3.31 -1.05
CA ARG A 72 9.69 2.39 -2.08
C ARG A 72 8.62 1.39 -2.50
N HIS A 73 8.57 1.06 -3.78
CA HIS A 73 7.69 0.03 -4.32
C HIS A 73 8.46 -0.97 -5.18
N ILE A 74 8.29 -2.26 -4.88
CA ILE A 74 8.81 -3.36 -5.68
C ILE A 74 7.62 -4.07 -6.32
N GLY A 75 7.55 -4.01 -7.65
CA GLY A 75 6.47 -4.63 -8.40
C GLY A 75 6.84 -4.99 -9.84
N SER A 76 5.87 -5.56 -10.55
CA SER A 76 6.04 -6.07 -11.91
C SER A 76 5.33 -5.21 -12.95
N TYR A 77 4.41 -4.33 -12.55
CA TYR A 77 3.66 -3.47 -13.45
C TYR A 77 3.28 -2.13 -12.81
N VAL A 78 3.61 -1.03 -13.50
CA VAL A 78 3.37 0.36 -13.04
C VAL A 78 2.07 0.95 -13.61
N GLY A 79 1.60 0.45 -14.76
CA GLY A 79 0.51 1.08 -15.53
C GLY A 79 -0.82 1.20 -14.76
N GLU A 80 -1.70 2.06 -15.29
CA GLU A 80 -3.00 2.44 -14.70
C GLU A 80 -2.95 3.28 -13.41
N ASN A 81 -1.76 3.76 -13.02
CA ASN A 81 -1.58 4.69 -11.91
C ASN A 81 -0.69 5.87 -12.34
N LYS A 82 -1.32 6.99 -12.72
CA LYS A 82 -0.59 8.15 -13.25
C LYS A 82 0.30 8.80 -12.21
N LEU A 83 -0.15 8.82 -10.96
CA LEU A 83 0.64 9.36 -9.85
C LEU A 83 1.92 8.55 -9.65
N LEU A 84 1.86 7.22 -9.69
CA LEU A 84 3.03 6.37 -9.54
C LEU A 84 4.04 6.64 -10.65
N GLU A 85 3.58 6.65 -11.90
CA GLU A 85 4.42 6.95 -13.06
C GLU A 85 5.12 8.30 -12.89
N GLN A 86 4.38 9.35 -12.53
CA GLN A 86 4.94 10.67 -12.27
C GLN A 86 5.98 10.66 -11.15
N MET A 87 5.68 10.04 -10.00
CA MET A 87 6.59 10.01 -8.85
C MET A 87 7.89 9.25 -9.12
N VAL A 88 7.84 8.18 -9.93
CA VAL A 88 9.03 7.45 -10.38
C VAL A 88 9.89 8.33 -11.29
N LEU A 89 9.28 9.00 -12.27
CA LEU A 89 10.00 9.91 -13.19
C LEU A 89 10.64 11.10 -12.46
N GLU A 90 9.97 11.60 -11.41
CA GLU A 90 10.48 12.66 -10.54
C GLU A 90 11.47 12.17 -9.46
N LYS A 91 11.74 10.86 -9.40
CA LYS A 91 12.59 10.21 -8.39
C LYS A 91 12.15 10.47 -6.94
N LYS A 92 10.83 10.59 -6.72
CA LYS A 92 10.22 10.75 -5.39
C LYS A 92 9.92 9.44 -4.70
N ILE A 93 9.88 8.35 -5.47
CA ILE A 93 9.69 6.98 -4.99
C ILE A 93 10.74 6.09 -5.67
N ASP A 94 11.29 5.15 -4.90
CA ASP A 94 12.22 4.12 -5.38
C ASP A 94 11.47 2.86 -5.84
#